data_AF-X1JKC1-F1
#
_entry.id   AF-X1JKC1-F1
#
_cell.length_a   1.000
_cell.length_b   1.000
_cell.length_c   1.000
_cell.angle_alpha   90.00
_cell.angle_beta   90.00
_cell.angle_gamma   90.00
#
_symmetry.space_group_name_H-M   'P 1'
#
loop_
_entity.id
_entity.type
_entity.pdbx_description
1 polymer ?
#
loop_
_entity_poly.entity_id
_entity_poly.type
_entity_poly.pdbx_seq_one_letter_code
_entity_poly.pdbx_strand_id
1 'polypeptide(L)'
;RIEHALFIDSLASIYYKQRDFDKAREEYEKIISLTAGRLYYGDLYTRSFYMLGKIYQEKGLEEKAKENYKKFLDIWKNADSEFPELIDAKKQLND
;
A
#
# COMPACT_ATOMS: atom_id res chain seq x y z
N ARG A 1 -8.18 -6.68 19.23
CA ARG A 1 -6.92 -6.03 19.63
C ARG A 1 -6.51 -5.12 18.49
N ILE A 2 -6.45 -3.82 18.75
CA ILE A 2 -6.25 -2.76 17.74
C ILE A 2 -4.77 -2.74 17.27
N GLU A 3 -3.84 -3.27 18.08
CA GLU A 3 -2.38 -3.29 17.84
C GLU A 3 -1.88 -4.10 16.62
N HIS A 4 -2.75 -4.78 15.86
CA HIS A 4 -2.29 -5.68 14.78
C HIS A 4 -1.67 -4.97 13.58
N ALA A 5 -2.17 -3.79 13.19
CA ALA A 5 -1.80 -3.17 11.90
C ALA A 5 -0.32 -2.73 11.83
N LEU A 6 0.23 -2.18 12.92
CA LEU A 6 1.63 -1.72 12.99
C LEU A 6 2.63 -2.88 12.88
N PHE A 7 2.34 -4.00 13.55
CA PHE A 7 3.18 -5.20 13.46
C PHE A 7 3.09 -5.85 12.07
N ILE A 8 1.88 -5.91 11.49
CA ILE A 8 1.67 -6.43 10.14
C ILE A 8 2.41 -5.56 9.11
N ASP A 9 2.34 -4.23 9.21
CA ASP A 9 3.06 -3.31 8.33
C ASP A 9 4.58 -3.46 8.44
N SER A 10 5.10 -3.58 9.66
CA SER A 10 6.52 -3.81 9.89
C SER A 10 6.98 -5.13 9.25
N LEU A 11 6.19 -6.19 9.39
CA LEU A 11 6.47 -7.49 8.79
C LEU A 11 6.40 -7.44 7.25
N ALA A 12 5.37 -6.78 6.71
CA ALA A 12 5.20 -6.57 5.27
C ALA A 12 6.40 -5.82 4.67
N SER A 13 6.88 -4.77 5.35
CA SER A 13 8.05 -3.99 4.94
C SER A 13 9.33 -4.84 4.94
N ILE A 14 9.51 -5.72 5.93
CA ILE A 14 10.65 -6.65 5.98
C ILE A 14 10.61 -7.60 4.79
N TYR A 15 9.47 -8.23 4.51
CA TYR A 15 9.33 -9.11 3.35
C TYR A 15 9.57 -8.37 2.03
N TYR A 16 9.06 -7.15 1.89
CA TYR A 16 9.30 -6.32 0.72
C TYR A 16 10.80 -6.05 0.51
N LYS A 17 11.51 -5.66 1.59
CA LYS A 17 12.97 -5.44 1.55
C LYS A 17 13.76 -6.70 1.22
N GLN A 18 13.26 -7.87 1.59
CA GLN A 18 13.84 -9.17 1.23
C GLN A 18 13.46 -9.64 -0.19
N ARG A 19 12.65 -8.86 -0.91
CA ARG A 19 12.06 -9.21 -2.21
C ARG A 19 11.15 -10.46 -2.15
N ASP A 20 10.67 -10.83 -0.96
CA ASP A 20 9.62 -11.83 -0.79
C ASP A 20 8.25 -11.17 -1.02
N PHE A 21 7.99 -10.87 -2.29
CA PHE A 21 6.84 -10.08 -2.71
C PHE A 21 5.51 -10.77 -2.45
N ASP A 22 5.47 -12.10 -2.43
CA ASP A 22 4.26 -12.86 -2.12
C ASP A 22 3.85 -12.69 -0.67
N LYS A 23 4.79 -12.84 0.27
CA LYS A 23 4.49 -12.60 1.69
C LYS A 23 4.25 -11.13 1.99
N ALA A 24 5.00 -10.22 1.37
CA ALA A 24 4.76 -8.79 1.53
C ALA A 24 3.34 -8.41 1.13
N ARG A 25 2.87 -8.93 0.00
CA ARG A 25 1.50 -8.72 -0.48
C ARG A 25 0.47 -9.25 0.52
N GLU A 26 0.64 -10.49 0.99
CA GLU A 26 -0.30 -11.11 1.94
C GLU A 26 -0.44 -10.29 3.23
N GLU A 27 0.67 -9.75 3.76
CA GLU A 27 0.61 -8.91 4.96
C GLU A 27 -0.08 -7.55 4.68
N TYR A 28 0.21 -6.87 3.56
CA TYR A 28 -0.50 -5.64 3.20
C TYR A 28 -2.01 -5.87 2.94
N GLU A 29 -2.39 -7.00 2.34
CA GLU A 29 -3.80 -7.40 2.17
C GLU A 29 -4.49 -7.66 3.51
N LYS A 30 -3.78 -8.21 4.51
CA LYS A 30 -4.33 -8.34 5.87
C LYS A 30 -4.67 -6.98 6.47
N ILE A 31 -3.82 -5.96 6.33
CA ILE A 31 -4.12 -4.59 6.82
C ILE A 31 -5.42 -4.07 6.21
N ILE A 32 -5.62 -4.25 4.90
CA ILE A 32 -6.84 -3.82 4.19
C ILE A 32 -8.08 -4.58 4.68
N SER A 33 -7.93 -5.86 5.04
CA SER A 33 -9.02 -6.69 5.55
C SER A 33 -9.42 -6.40 7.01
N LEU A 34 -8.60 -5.65 7.76
CA LEU A 34 -8.93 -5.28 9.13
C LEU A 34 -10.15 -4.33 9.12
N THR A 35 -11.29 -4.82 9.60
CA THR A 35 -12.55 -4.05 9.66
C THR A 35 -12.40 -2.72 10.41
N ALA A 36 -11.56 -2.70 11.46
CA ALA A 36 -11.24 -1.51 12.23
C ALA A 36 -9.98 -0.77 11.73
N GLY A 37 -9.24 -1.34 10.76
CA GLY A 37 -8.01 -0.80 10.21
C GLY A 37 -8.23 0.56 9.55
N ARG A 38 -9.32 0.71 8.80
CA ARG A 38 -9.68 2.01 8.20
C ARG A 38 -10.01 3.09 9.24
N LEU A 39 -10.56 2.71 10.41
CA LEU A 39 -11.01 3.66 11.44
C LEU A 39 -9.85 4.13 12.34
N TYR A 40 -8.95 3.22 12.72
CA TYR A 40 -7.87 3.53 13.67
C TYR A 40 -6.49 3.68 13.03
N TYR A 41 -6.31 3.16 11.81
CA TYR A 41 -5.03 3.16 11.05
C TYR A 41 -5.27 3.53 9.59
N GLY A 42 -6.04 4.60 9.36
CA GLY A 42 -6.42 5.04 8.01
C GLY A 42 -5.21 5.36 7.12
N ASP A 43 -4.11 5.82 7.71
CA ASP A 43 -2.82 6.04 7.06
C ASP A 43 -2.19 4.72 6.59
N LEU A 44 -2.10 3.70 7.44
CA LEU A 44 -1.56 2.38 7.08
C LEU A 44 -2.47 1.67 6.06
N TYR A 45 -3.78 1.77 6.25
CA TYR A 45 -4.77 1.25 5.31
C TYR A 45 -4.55 1.85 3.92
N THR A 46 -4.38 3.17 3.84
CA THR A 46 -4.17 3.86 2.56
C THR A 46 -2.81 3.50 1.97
N ARG A 47 -1.73 3.57 2.76
CA ARG A 47 -0.38 3.22 2.33
C ARG A 47 -0.25 1.77 1.86
N SER A 48 -1.06 0.86 2.39
CA SER A 48 -1.09 -0.55 1.94
C SER A 48 -1.43 -0.66 0.45
N PHE A 49 -2.32 0.18 -0.08
CA PHE A 49 -2.59 0.20 -1.53
C PHE A 49 -1.38 0.68 -2.32
N TYR A 50 -0.67 1.71 -1.86
CA TYR A 50 0.56 2.15 -2.52
C TYR A 50 1.62 1.03 -2.55
N MET A 51 1.84 0.35 -1.43
CA MET A 51 2.80 -0.74 -1.34
C MET A 51 2.40 -1.95 -2.19
N LEU A 52 1.10 -2.28 -2.28
CA LEU A 52 0.61 -3.28 -3.23
C LEU A 52 0.88 -2.88 -4.68
N GLY A 53 0.73 -1.59 -5.01
CA GLY A 53 1.15 -1.05 -6.30
C GLY A 53 2.62 -1.35 -6.62
N LYS A 54 3.52 -1.02 -5.68
CA LYS A 54 4.97 -1.31 -5.81
C LYS A 54 5.24 -2.80 -5.97
N ILE A 55 4.57 -3.63 -5.19
CA ILE A 55 4.73 -5.10 -5.25
C ILE A 55 4.28 -5.64 -6.61
N TYR A 56 3.11 -5.22 -7.11
CA TYR A 56 2.63 -5.67 -8.42
C TYR A 56 3.54 -5.20 -9.55
N GLN A 57 4.11 -4.00 -9.44
CA GLN A 57 5.10 -3.48 -10.38
C GLN A 57 6.38 -4.31 -10.39
N GLU A 58 6.94 -4.65 -9.23
CA GLU A 58 8.11 -5.54 -9.12
C GLU A 58 7.84 -6.95 -9.70
N LYS A 59 6.58 -7.38 -9.69
CA LYS A 59 6.13 -8.66 -10.28
C LYS A 59 5.79 -8.56 -11.77
N GLY A 60 5.94 -7.40 -12.41
CA GLY A 60 5.58 -7.18 -13.82
C GLY A 60 4.07 -7.20 -14.09
N LEU A 61 3.23 -7.05 -13.06
CA LEU A 61 1.77 -7.07 -13.15
C LEU A 61 1.22 -5.64 -13.23
N GLU A 62 1.49 -4.97 -14.34
CA GLU A 62 1.28 -3.53 -14.53
C GLU A 62 -0.16 -3.07 -14.26
N GLU A 63 -1.17 -3.75 -14.83
CA GLU A 63 -2.57 -3.38 -14.63
C GLU A 63 -2.99 -3.43 -13.16
N LYS A 64 -2.50 -4.44 -12.42
CA LYS A 64 -2.76 -4.56 -10.97
C LYS A 64 -2.03 -3.48 -10.18
N ALA A 65 -0.83 -3.09 -10.62
CA ALA A 65 -0.10 -1.98 -10.01
C ALA A 65 -0.88 -0.67 -10.17
N LYS A 66 -1.33 -0.37 -11.41
CA LYS A 66 -2.12 0.83 -11.73
C LYS A 66 -3.44 0.86 -10.95
N GLU A 67 -4.13 -0.27 -10.81
CA GLU A 67 -5.35 -0.36 -9.99
C GLU A 67 -5.10 0.06 -8.54
N ASN A 68 -4.01 -0.43 -7.93
CA ASN A 68 -3.68 -0.15 -6.54
C ASN A 68 -3.21 1.30 -6.33
N TYR A 69 -2.40 1.84 -7.23
CA TYR A 69 -2.03 3.27 -7.19
C TYR A 69 -3.25 4.19 -7.33
N LYS A 70 -4.21 3.85 -8.19
CA LYS A 70 -5.48 4.60 -8.32
C LYS A 70 -6.27 4.60 -7.01
N LYS A 71 -6.40 3.45 -6.34
CA LYS A 71 -7.09 3.35 -5.04
C LYS A 71 -6.40 4.21 -3.98
N PHE A 72 -5.07 4.15 -3.91
CA PHE A 72 -4.27 4.99 -3.03
C PHE A 72 -4.53 6.48 -3.26
N LEU A 73 -4.48 6.93 -4.51
CA LEU A 73 -4.70 8.33 -4.88
C LEU A 73 -6.15 8.78 -4.64
N ASP A 74 -7.16 7.93 -4.85
CA ASP A 74 -8.56 8.31 -4.57
C ASP A 74 -8.82 8.53 -3.08
N ILE A 75 -8.16 7.77 -2.21
CA ILE A 75 -8.27 7.93 -0.75
C ILE A 75 -7.50 9.17 -0.28
N TRP A 76 -6.29 9.43 -0.81
CA TRP A 76 -5.45 10.57 -0.42
C TRP A 76 -5.56 11.80 -1.35
N LYS A 77 -6.59 11.90 -2.18
CA LYS A 77 -6.76 13.04 -3.12
C LYS A 77 -6.77 14.43 -2.48
N ASN A 78 -7.11 14.50 -1.18
CA ASN A 78 -7.16 15.74 -0.40
C ASN A 78 -6.04 15.83 0.65
N ALA A 79 -5.09 14.90 0.66
CA ALA A 79 -3.91 14.99 1.53
C ALA A 79 -2.93 16.04 0.98
N ASP A 80 -2.06 16.58 1.85
CA ASP A 80 -1.07 17.58 1.45
C ASP A 80 -0.23 17.06 0.26
N SER A 81 -0.11 17.87 -0.80
CA SER A 81 0.39 17.39 -2.10
C SER A 81 1.88 17.05 -2.13
N GLU A 82 2.61 17.26 -1.03
CA GLU A 82 4.05 17.06 -0.92
C GLU A 82 4.47 15.66 -0.45
N PHE A 83 3.52 14.75 -0.19
CA PHE A 83 3.86 13.37 0.18
C PHE A 83 4.58 12.63 -0.97
N PRO A 84 5.80 12.08 -0.75
CA PRO A 84 6.56 11.39 -1.79
C PRO A 84 5.78 10.26 -2.49
N GLU A 85 4.97 9.52 -1.75
CA GLU A 85 4.15 8.43 -2.28
C GLU A 85 3.05 8.94 -3.23
N LEU A 86 2.49 10.13 -2.99
CA LEU A 86 1.53 10.76 -3.92
C LEU A 86 2.20 11.13 -5.24
N ILE A 87 3.43 11.65 -5.16
CA ILE A 87 4.22 12.03 -6.33
C ILE A 87 4.61 10.78 -7.13
N ASP A 88 5.13 9.74 -6.47
CA ASP A 88 5.48 8.47 -7.13
C ASP A 88 4.24 7.82 -7.76
N ALA A 89 3.15 7.66 -7.01
CA ALA A 89 1.93 7.03 -7.53
C ALA A 89 1.35 7.75 -8.74
N LYS A 90 1.38 9.09 -8.77
CA LYS A 90 0.97 9.88 -9.96
C LYS A 90 1.90 9.62 -11.14
N LYS A 91 3.21 9.54 -10.90
CA LYS A 91 4.19 9.22 -11.95
C LYS A 91 3.93 7.84 -12.56
N GLN A 92 3.76 6.81 -11.73
CA GLN A 92 3.52 5.43 -12.19
C GLN A 92 2.22 5.24 -13.00
N LEU A 93 1.30 6.22 -12.99
CA LEU A 93 0.06 6.19 -13.79
C LEU A 93 0.16 6.97 -15.12
N ASN A 94 1.15 7.85 -15.26
CA ASN A 94 1.34 8.71 -16.42
C ASN A 94 2.48 8.23 -17.35
N ASP A 95 3.32 7.32 -16.86
CA ASP A 95 4.31 6.57 -17.64
C ASP A 95 3.65 5.36 -18.35
#